data_AF-A0A238ZUH1-F1
#
_entry.id   AF-A0A238ZUH1-F1
#
_cell.length_a   1.000
_cell.length_b   1.000
_cell.length_c   1.000
_cell.angle_alpha   90.00
_cell.angle_beta   90.00
_cell.angle_gamma   90.00
#
_symmetry.space_group_name_H-M   'P 1'
#
loop_
_entity.id
_entity.type
_entity.pdbx_description
1 polymer ?
#
loop_
_entity_poly.entity_id
_entity_poly.type
_entity_poly.pdbx_seq_one_letter_code
_entity_poly.pdbx_strand_id
1 'polypeptide(L)'
;MKNLLIKMAAMIFIGVVSAKATTTAQVMIDSISIRKQPEGEIVGTLDKNTEITYQNRYNNWINTSSGWLNSDFTKLSPQNSFLFTEKIEGTFTLIEESLEGVSLYGKEILKEGSIFPVIKSEKGITIIEKKGEKIAVPTSKIKIEKGTFPAGIILKNGTLISEKGKTLSFIKEKTPFIKIGNFIAVNGKFGNFIPITPKVNHISASSILSKVNILVDTFNSARISSAITERLGYFPKVLPITPEDIHIVNLEEERKGVFLNIKYMFYDLDGSKMKDRKTRLILKRGNEVFWEKVSKEVFSLSPSVKFVQINIFRYDGKGNFEKKGFVAVGITDFKKGICDAPPEKFMEKTESELSEDLWFFANEVYERVENGN
;
A
#
# COMPACT_ATOMS: atom_id res chain seq x y z
N MET A 1 9.10 26.32 36.34
CA MET A 1 8.36 25.14 35.81
C MET A 1 7.58 25.38 34.52
N LYS A 2 7.37 26.63 34.05
CA LYS A 2 6.96 26.90 32.64
C LYS A 2 7.85 26.23 31.58
N ASN A 3 9.09 25.88 31.92
CA ASN A 3 10.06 25.25 31.03
C ASN A 3 9.86 23.74 30.77
N LEU A 4 9.05 22.99 31.52
CA LEU A 4 8.91 21.53 31.26
C LEU A 4 7.81 21.25 30.22
N LEU A 5 6.68 21.94 30.33
CA LEU A 5 5.59 21.92 29.33
C LEU A 5 5.99 22.62 28.03
N ILE A 6 6.79 23.70 28.10
CA ILE A 6 7.36 24.33 26.90
C ILE A 6 8.45 23.44 26.27
N LYS A 7 9.20 22.65 27.04
CA LYS A 7 10.15 21.67 26.48
C LYS A 7 9.46 20.45 25.83
N MET A 8 8.27 20.06 26.29
CA MET A 8 7.44 19.09 25.55
C MET A 8 6.92 19.63 24.21
N ALA A 9 6.77 20.94 24.07
CA ALA A 9 6.34 21.58 22.82
C ALA A 9 7.52 22.05 21.92
N ALA A 10 8.70 22.29 22.48
CA ALA A 10 9.85 22.91 21.80
C ALA A 10 11.01 21.94 21.49
N MET A 11 10.87 20.63 21.78
CA MET A 11 11.91 19.63 21.49
C MET A 11 11.46 18.64 20.40
N ILE A 12 10.76 19.13 19.38
CA ILE A 12 10.53 18.43 18.11
C ILE A 12 11.32 19.19 17.04
N PHE A 13 12.64 19.20 17.12
CA PHE A 13 13.51 19.37 15.95
C PHE A 13 14.95 19.05 16.36
N ILE A 14 15.57 18.15 15.60
CA ILE A 14 16.99 17.75 15.62
C ILE A 14 17.35 16.71 16.67
N GLY A 15 17.28 15.44 16.24
CA GLY A 15 17.75 14.27 16.99
C GLY A 15 17.51 12.99 16.19
N VAL A 16 18.18 12.86 15.03
CA VAL A 16 18.21 11.60 14.27
C VAL A 16 19.08 10.61 15.04
N VAL A 17 18.48 9.84 15.96
CA VAL A 17 19.12 8.64 16.51
C VAL A 17 18.28 7.44 16.09
N SER A 18 18.90 6.61 15.27
CA SER A 18 18.28 5.55 14.50
C SER A 18 17.87 4.36 15.37
N ALA A 19 16.64 4.35 15.87
CA ALA A 19 15.94 3.09 16.08
C ALA A 19 15.54 2.55 14.70
N LYS A 20 16.45 1.82 14.03
CA LYS A 20 16.13 1.13 12.77
C LYS A 20 15.19 -0.03 13.09
N ALA A 21 13.90 0.25 13.25
CA ALA A 21 12.91 -0.73 12.84
C ALA A 21 13.17 -0.93 11.35
N THR A 22 13.76 -2.07 10.98
CA THR A 22 14.10 -2.39 9.59
C THR A 22 12.78 -2.53 8.83
N THR A 23 12.32 -1.43 8.24
CA THR A 23 11.12 -1.44 7.40
C THR A 23 11.47 -2.10 6.09
N THR A 24 10.83 -3.24 5.82
CA THR A 24 11.01 -3.99 4.58
C THR A 24 9.83 -3.81 3.64
N ALA A 25 10.11 -3.91 2.34
CA ALA A 25 9.14 -3.97 1.28
C ALA A 25 9.43 -5.21 0.43
N GLN A 26 8.39 -5.97 0.11
CA GLN A 26 8.47 -7.10 -0.81
C GLN A 26 7.90 -6.67 -2.17
N VAL A 27 8.65 -6.87 -3.25
CA VAL A 27 8.16 -6.61 -4.62
C VAL A 27 7.05 -7.60 -4.96
N MET A 28 5.90 -7.11 -5.44
CA MET A 28 4.73 -7.96 -5.71
C MET A 28 4.52 -8.22 -7.20
N ILE A 29 4.89 -7.28 -8.06
CA ILE A 29 4.81 -7.43 -9.52
C ILE A 29 6.00 -8.21 -10.06
N ASP A 30 5.93 -8.66 -11.32
CA ASP A 30 6.98 -9.49 -11.94
C ASP A 30 8.35 -8.83 -11.92
N SER A 31 8.41 -7.54 -12.28
CA SER A 31 9.62 -6.73 -12.28
C SER A 31 9.23 -5.27 -11.98
N ILE A 32 10.02 -4.60 -11.15
CA ILE A 32 9.83 -3.19 -10.80
C ILE A 32 11.09 -2.37 -11.11
N SER A 33 10.91 -1.20 -11.71
CA SER A 33 12.02 -0.27 -11.96
C SER A 33 12.56 0.38 -10.68
N ILE A 34 13.89 0.42 -10.56
CA ILE A 34 14.63 1.26 -9.61
C ILE A 34 15.05 2.53 -10.34
N ARG A 35 14.86 3.70 -9.71
CA ARG A 35 15.15 5.01 -10.30
C ARG A 35 16.12 5.84 -9.45
N LYS A 36 16.90 6.72 -10.09
CA LYS A 36 17.81 7.66 -9.36
C LYS A 36 17.04 8.58 -8.41
N GLN A 37 15.86 9.00 -8.83
CA GLN A 37 14.93 9.85 -8.09
C GLN A 37 13.49 9.50 -8.50
N PRO A 38 12.46 9.89 -7.72
CA PRO A 38 11.06 9.71 -8.11
C PRO A 38 10.79 10.20 -9.53
N GLU A 39 10.16 9.35 -10.37
CA GLU A 39 9.89 9.61 -11.79
C GLU A 39 11.13 9.91 -12.67
N GLY A 40 12.35 9.68 -12.17
CA GLY A 40 13.61 9.87 -12.90
C GLY A 40 14.05 8.66 -13.73
N GLU A 41 15.30 8.71 -14.20
CA GLU A 41 15.93 7.64 -14.98
C GLU A 41 15.93 6.30 -14.24
N ILE A 42 15.65 5.22 -14.98
CA ILE A 42 15.76 3.84 -14.51
C ILE A 42 17.25 3.48 -14.41
N VAL A 43 17.66 2.94 -13.27
CA VAL A 43 19.05 2.50 -12.98
C VAL A 43 19.17 1.02 -12.70
N GLY A 44 18.04 0.32 -12.61
CA GLY A 44 17.99 -1.12 -12.40
C GLY A 44 16.57 -1.61 -12.29
N THR A 45 16.41 -2.90 -12.08
CA THR A 45 15.13 -3.57 -11.86
C THR A 45 15.25 -4.52 -10.68
N LEU A 46 14.13 -4.83 -10.05
CA LEU A 46 14.02 -5.87 -9.03
C LEU A 46 12.93 -6.85 -9.41
N ASP A 47 13.22 -8.14 -9.26
CA ASP A 47 12.25 -9.20 -9.56
C ASP A 47 11.22 -9.35 -8.44
N LYS A 48 10.10 -9.97 -8.81
CA LYS A 48 9.04 -10.38 -7.88
C LYS A 48 9.57 -11.12 -6.66
N ASN A 49 8.91 -10.89 -5.53
CA ASN A 49 9.23 -11.44 -4.21
C ASN A 49 10.56 -10.98 -3.61
N THR A 50 11.34 -10.16 -4.30
CA THR A 50 12.55 -9.56 -3.72
C THR A 50 12.17 -8.73 -2.49
N GLU A 51 12.79 -9.04 -1.36
CA GLU A 51 12.67 -8.25 -0.14
C GLU A 51 13.79 -7.22 -0.05
N ILE A 52 13.42 -5.98 0.22
CA ILE A 52 14.34 -4.85 0.32
C ILE A 52 14.06 -4.05 1.59
N THR A 53 15.12 -3.58 2.23
CA THR A 53 14.98 -2.60 3.31
C THR A 53 14.88 -1.20 2.70
N TYR A 54 13.90 -0.42 3.14
CA TYR A 54 13.80 0.99 2.76
C TYR A 54 14.05 1.89 3.98
N GLN A 55 14.65 3.05 3.76
CA GLN A 55 15.08 3.97 4.81
C GLN A 55 14.08 5.11 5.01
N ASN A 56 13.45 5.56 3.93
CA ASN A 56 12.48 6.64 3.95
C ASN A 56 11.41 6.45 2.86
N ARG A 57 10.36 7.27 2.94
CA ARG A 57 9.23 7.28 2.01
C ARG A 57 8.90 8.72 1.63
N TYR A 58 8.63 8.95 0.35
CA TYR A 58 8.13 10.21 -0.20
C TYR A 58 6.94 9.92 -1.10
N ASN A 59 5.73 10.31 -0.69
CA ASN A 59 4.48 9.91 -1.35
C ASN A 59 4.38 8.38 -1.53
N ASN A 60 4.22 7.92 -2.77
CA ASN A 60 4.22 6.52 -3.14
C ASN A 60 5.62 5.97 -3.45
N TRP A 61 6.70 6.72 -3.24
CA TRP A 61 8.06 6.26 -3.48
C TRP A 61 8.74 5.87 -2.18
N ILE A 62 9.51 4.77 -2.19
CA ILE A 62 10.40 4.40 -1.10
C ILE A 62 11.84 4.41 -1.58
N ASN A 63 12.74 4.88 -0.72
CA ASN A 63 14.17 4.93 -1.01
C ASN A 63 14.89 3.74 -0.35
N THR A 64 15.69 3.06 -1.15
CA THR A 64 16.52 1.91 -0.76
C THR A 64 17.99 2.24 -0.93
N SER A 65 18.86 1.31 -0.58
CA SER A 65 20.29 1.41 -0.91
C SER A 65 20.57 1.49 -2.40
N SER A 66 19.66 0.97 -3.24
CA SER A 66 19.85 0.87 -4.69
C SER A 66 19.16 2.00 -5.47
N GLY A 67 18.34 2.82 -4.80
CA GLY A 67 17.57 3.91 -5.40
C GLY A 67 16.10 3.92 -4.99
N TRP A 68 15.29 4.65 -5.75
CA TRP A 68 13.86 4.85 -5.50
C TRP A 68 12.99 3.88 -6.28
N LEU A 69 11.94 3.37 -5.64
CA LEU A 69 10.96 2.50 -6.28
C LEU A 69 9.53 2.87 -5.87
N ASN A 70 8.57 2.52 -6.73
CA ASN A 70 7.17 2.81 -6.50
C ASN A 70 6.55 1.78 -5.54
N SER A 71 6.22 2.23 -4.33
CA SER A 71 5.64 1.41 -3.27
C SER A 71 4.25 0.86 -3.60
N ASP A 72 3.56 1.38 -4.62
CA ASP A 72 2.27 0.83 -5.08
C ASP A 72 2.39 -0.65 -5.45
N PHE A 73 3.54 -1.07 -5.97
CA PHE A 73 3.81 -2.43 -6.42
C PHE A 73 4.51 -3.31 -5.38
N THR A 74 4.52 -2.87 -4.12
CA THR A 74 5.17 -3.59 -3.02
C THR A 74 4.17 -3.98 -1.95
N LYS A 75 4.47 -5.03 -1.18
CA LYS A 75 3.84 -5.30 0.11
C LYS A 75 4.77 -4.75 1.17
N LEU A 76 4.31 -3.74 1.89
CA LEU A 76 5.10 -3.16 2.97
C LEU A 76 4.92 -4.04 4.20
N SER A 77 6.02 -4.45 4.83
CA SER A 77 5.94 -5.03 6.16
C SER A 77 5.27 -4.00 7.07
N PRO A 78 4.26 -4.40 7.86
CA PRO A 78 3.48 -3.46 8.65
C PRO A 78 4.45 -2.63 9.47
N GLN A 79 4.45 -1.31 9.23
CA GLN A 79 5.13 -0.40 10.13
C GLN A 79 4.56 -0.69 11.51
N ASN A 80 5.44 -0.94 12.48
CA ASN A 80 5.05 -0.90 13.88
C ASN A 80 4.14 0.31 14.07
N SER A 81 3.03 0.17 14.79
CA SER A 81 2.13 1.29 15.10
C SER A 81 2.84 2.46 15.81
N PHE A 82 4.12 2.26 16.16
CA PHE A 82 4.98 3.12 16.94
C PHE A 82 6.33 3.30 16.25
N LEU A 83 6.76 4.54 16.12
CA LEU A 83 8.15 4.92 15.89
C LEU A 83 8.71 5.42 17.23
N PHE A 84 9.67 4.70 17.82
CA PHE A 84 10.36 5.17 19.03
C PHE A 84 11.52 6.09 18.64
N THR A 85 11.54 7.30 19.20
CA THR A 85 12.53 8.34 18.85
C THR A 85 13.46 8.66 20.01
N GLU A 86 13.02 8.45 21.25
CA GLU A 86 13.78 8.86 22.44
C GLU A 86 13.42 8.04 23.68
N LYS A 87 14.06 8.37 24.81
CA LYS A 87 13.70 7.88 26.14
C LYS A 87 13.55 9.05 27.09
N ILE A 88 12.49 9.05 27.89
CA ILE A 88 12.16 10.10 28.86
C ILE A 88 12.34 9.52 30.26
N GLU A 89 13.17 10.18 31.08
CA GLU A 89 13.25 9.88 32.51
C GLU A 89 12.16 10.60 33.28
N GLY A 90 11.47 9.89 34.17
CA GLY A 90 10.42 10.51 34.96
C GLY A 90 9.85 9.60 36.03
N THR A 91 8.93 10.18 36.79
CA THR A 91 8.05 9.45 37.71
C THR A 91 6.62 9.81 37.35
N PHE A 92 5.80 8.81 37.03
CA PHE A 92 4.41 8.99 36.66
C PHE A 92 3.51 8.21 37.60
N THR A 93 2.27 8.66 37.74
CA THR A 93 1.23 7.90 38.42
C THR A 93 0.08 7.60 37.49
N LEU A 94 -0.46 6.39 37.63
CA LEU A 94 -1.57 5.89 36.85
C LEU A 94 -2.83 5.87 37.71
N ILE A 95 -3.94 6.35 37.15
CA ILE A 95 -5.25 6.35 37.79
C ILE A 95 -6.05 5.16 37.22
N GLU A 96 -5.96 4.02 37.88
CA GLU A 96 -6.64 2.78 37.47
C GLU A 96 -8.14 2.80 37.83
N GLU A 97 -8.50 3.56 38.87
CA GLU A 97 -9.88 3.79 39.28
C GLU A 97 -10.08 5.27 39.58
N SER A 98 -11.27 5.78 39.24
CA SER A 98 -11.55 7.21 39.44
C SER A 98 -11.48 7.57 40.92
N LEU A 99 -10.76 8.64 41.26
CA LEU A 99 -10.53 9.04 42.64
C LEU A 99 -10.55 10.56 42.80
N GLU A 100 -10.82 11.01 44.02
CA GLU A 100 -10.80 12.43 44.37
C GLU A 100 -9.39 12.85 44.82
N GLY A 101 -8.87 13.90 44.20
CA GLY A 101 -7.67 14.61 44.63
C GLY A 101 -8.03 15.98 45.20
N VAL A 102 -7.09 16.58 45.95
CA VAL A 102 -7.27 17.89 46.58
C VAL A 102 -6.27 18.88 45.99
N SER A 103 -6.74 20.02 45.54
CA SER A 103 -5.93 21.12 45.05
C SER A 103 -6.14 22.40 45.87
N LEU A 104 -5.46 23.49 45.50
CA LEU A 104 -5.66 24.79 46.15
C LEU A 104 -7.04 25.39 45.89
N TYR A 105 -7.73 24.96 44.82
CA TYR A 105 -9.05 25.46 44.42
C TYR A 105 -10.19 24.53 44.83
N GLY A 106 -9.90 23.38 45.43
CA GLY A 106 -10.89 22.46 45.98
C GLY A 106 -10.66 21.00 45.60
N LYS A 107 -11.74 20.24 45.56
CA LYS A 107 -11.73 18.81 45.22
C LYS A 107 -11.80 18.63 43.71
N GLU A 108 -10.95 17.75 43.18
CA GLU A 108 -10.87 17.41 41.77
C GLU A 108 -11.07 15.91 41.55
N ILE A 109 -11.92 15.54 40.61
CA ILE A 109 -12.07 14.13 40.22
C ILE A 109 -11.03 13.78 39.16
N LEU A 110 -10.16 12.84 39.49
CA LEU A 110 -9.22 12.21 38.56
C LEU A 110 -9.89 10.99 37.96
N LYS A 111 -10.03 10.98 36.64
CA LYS A 111 -10.74 9.91 35.93
C LYS A 111 -9.86 8.67 35.77
N GLU A 112 -10.48 7.51 35.81
CA GLU A 112 -9.87 6.25 35.36
C GLU A 112 -9.21 6.41 33.97
N GLY A 113 -8.04 5.80 33.80
CA GLY A 113 -7.23 5.86 32.58
C GLY A 113 -6.47 7.17 32.42
N SER A 114 -6.40 8.02 33.45
CA SER A 114 -5.57 9.23 33.44
C SER A 114 -4.15 8.93 33.91
N ILE A 115 -3.19 9.70 33.41
CA ILE A 115 -1.79 9.64 33.84
C ILE A 115 -1.25 11.03 34.15
N PHE A 116 -0.50 11.16 35.24
CA PHE A 116 0.06 12.42 35.70
C PHE A 116 1.52 12.28 36.13
N PRO A 117 2.39 13.27 35.86
CA PRO A 117 3.72 13.30 36.44
C PRO A 117 3.64 13.50 37.97
N VAL A 118 4.47 12.76 38.69
CA VAL A 118 4.62 12.86 40.15
C VAL A 118 5.69 13.90 40.47
N ILE A 119 5.31 14.93 41.21
CA ILE A 119 6.24 15.95 41.70
C ILE A 119 6.98 15.45 42.93
N LYS A 120 6.22 14.85 43.87
CA LYS A 120 6.71 14.44 45.18
C LYS A 120 5.80 13.39 45.79
N SER A 121 6.34 12.44 46.54
CA SER A 121 5.58 11.46 47.32
C SER A 121 6.18 11.37 48.72
N GLU A 122 5.38 11.72 49.74
CA GLU A 122 5.80 11.71 51.15
C GLU A 122 4.62 11.40 52.07
N LYS A 123 4.88 10.66 53.16
CA LYS A 123 3.94 10.47 54.28
C LYS A 123 2.52 10.03 53.85
N GLY A 124 2.44 9.09 52.90
CA GLY A 124 1.17 8.55 52.41
C GLY A 124 0.43 9.43 51.41
N ILE A 125 0.95 10.62 51.07
CA ILE A 125 0.37 11.53 50.07
C ILE A 125 1.34 11.69 48.90
N THR A 126 0.79 11.65 47.69
CA THR A 126 1.51 11.92 46.45
C THR A 126 0.98 13.19 45.82
N ILE A 127 1.89 14.09 45.43
CA ILE A 127 1.59 15.34 44.74
C ILE A 127 1.87 15.14 43.25
N ILE A 128 0.84 15.34 42.44
CA ILE A 128 0.87 15.22 40.98
C ILE A 128 0.68 16.57 40.32
N GLU A 129 1.11 16.72 39.07
CA GLU A 129 0.84 17.91 38.25
C GLU A 129 -0.25 17.64 37.21
N LYS A 130 -1.31 18.44 37.21
CA LYS A 130 -2.36 18.44 36.18
C LYS A 130 -2.46 19.84 35.60
N LYS A 131 -2.05 20.01 34.33
CA LYS A 131 -2.09 21.32 33.62
C LYS A 131 -1.43 22.47 34.40
N GLY A 132 -0.34 22.18 35.12
CA GLY A 132 0.40 23.16 35.93
C GLY A 132 -0.14 23.34 37.36
N GLU A 133 -1.24 22.69 37.71
CA GLU A 133 -1.79 22.67 39.07
C GLU A 133 -1.28 21.46 39.85
N LYS A 134 -1.02 21.66 41.15
CA LYS A 134 -0.60 20.60 42.06
C LYS A 134 -1.82 19.99 42.73
N ILE A 135 -1.97 18.68 42.59
CA ILE A 135 -3.07 17.93 43.20
C ILE A 135 -2.48 16.88 44.14
N ALA A 136 -2.98 16.84 45.37
CA ALA A 136 -2.63 15.84 46.37
C ALA A 136 -3.58 14.63 46.28
N VAL A 137 -3.01 13.43 46.25
CA VAL A 137 -3.75 12.16 46.17
C VAL A 137 -3.19 11.15 47.18
N PRO A 138 -4.03 10.26 47.74
CA PRO A 138 -3.55 9.18 48.61
C PRO A 138 -2.66 8.21 47.85
N THR A 139 -1.45 7.95 48.36
CA THR A 139 -0.46 7.07 47.71
C THR A 139 -0.93 5.62 47.65
N SER A 140 -1.77 5.19 48.59
CA SER A 140 -2.34 3.83 48.61
C SER A 140 -3.36 3.55 47.51
N LYS A 141 -3.84 4.58 46.80
CA LYS A 141 -4.88 4.47 45.76
C LYS A 141 -4.33 4.61 44.34
N ILE A 142 -3.02 4.71 44.19
CA ILE A 142 -2.38 4.98 42.91
C ILE A 142 -1.16 4.08 42.73
N LYS A 143 -0.82 3.84 41.46
CA LYS A 143 0.41 3.14 41.10
C LYS A 143 1.44 4.14 40.58
N ILE A 144 2.61 4.18 41.21
CA ILE A 144 3.72 5.03 40.82
C ILE A 144 4.74 4.21 40.02
N GLU A 145 5.06 4.67 38.82
CA GLU A 145 6.08 4.11 37.94
C GLU A 145 7.23 5.10 37.83
N LYS A 146 8.43 4.68 38.24
CA LYS A 146 9.66 5.47 38.14
C LYS A 146 10.64 4.78 37.21
N GLY A 147 11.20 5.52 36.26
CA GLY A 147 12.23 4.98 35.39
C GLY A 147 12.43 5.78 34.11
N THR A 148 12.99 5.10 33.13
CA THR A 148 13.30 5.62 31.81
C THR A 148 12.37 4.98 30.79
N PHE A 149 11.49 5.77 30.19
CA PHE A 149 10.38 5.32 29.37
C PHE A 149 10.62 5.61 27.89
N PRO A 150 10.47 4.64 26.97
CA PRO A 150 10.52 4.90 25.54
C PRO A 150 9.42 5.88 25.11
N ALA A 151 9.75 6.86 24.28
CA ALA A 151 8.79 7.80 23.72
C ALA A 151 8.95 7.91 22.20
N GLY A 152 7.91 8.38 21.54
CA GLY A 152 7.94 8.56 20.10
C GLY A 152 6.60 8.94 19.50
N ILE A 153 6.37 8.53 18.25
CA ILE A 153 5.24 8.95 17.43
C ILE A 153 4.40 7.74 17.00
N ILE A 154 3.08 7.85 17.14
CA ILE A 154 2.13 6.85 16.63
C ILE A 154 2.00 6.99 15.11
N LEU A 155 2.15 5.89 14.39
CA LEU A 155 2.16 5.88 12.92
C LEU A 155 0.80 5.57 12.29
N LYS A 156 -0.22 5.20 13.08
CA LYS A 156 -1.56 4.83 12.59
C LYS A 156 -2.66 5.50 13.40
N ASN A 157 -3.80 5.76 12.78
CA ASN A 157 -5.01 6.09 13.53
C ASN A 157 -5.41 4.88 14.40
N GLY A 158 -5.94 5.12 15.59
CA GLY A 158 -6.32 4.04 16.48
C GLY A 158 -7.17 4.49 17.65
N THR A 159 -7.50 3.53 18.49
CA THR A 159 -8.28 3.72 19.71
C THR A 159 -7.43 3.33 20.91
N LEU A 160 -7.42 4.18 21.93
CA LEU A 160 -6.86 3.88 23.24
C LEU A 160 -7.94 3.24 24.10
N ILE A 161 -7.65 2.07 24.67
CA ILE A 161 -8.58 1.26 25.45
C ILE A 161 -7.99 1.01 26.84
N SER A 162 -8.79 1.09 27.90
CA SER A 162 -8.37 0.74 29.25
C SER A 162 -8.07 -0.76 29.39
N GLU A 163 -7.44 -1.16 30.48
CA GLU A 163 -7.28 -2.59 30.81
C GLU A 163 -8.61 -3.34 30.85
N LYS A 164 -9.68 -2.67 31.31
CA LYS A 164 -11.04 -3.21 31.40
C LYS A 164 -11.79 -3.20 30.05
N GLY A 165 -11.12 -2.88 28.94
CA GLY A 165 -11.72 -2.91 27.60
C GLY A 165 -12.55 -1.67 27.22
N LYS A 166 -12.53 -0.60 28.04
CA LYS A 166 -13.30 0.62 27.77
C LYS A 166 -12.55 1.57 26.85
N THR A 167 -13.21 2.07 25.81
CA THR A 167 -12.64 3.11 24.93
C THR A 167 -12.38 4.41 25.71
N LEU A 168 -11.13 4.85 25.74
CA LEU A 168 -10.68 6.07 26.41
C LEU A 168 -10.59 7.26 25.46
N SER A 169 -10.05 7.06 24.25
CA SER A 169 -9.91 8.12 23.24
C SER A 169 -9.58 7.57 21.86
N PHE A 170 -9.98 8.29 20.82
CA PHE A 170 -9.43 8.15 19.48
C PHE A 170 -8.10 8.89 19.38
N ILE A 171 -7.11 8.25 18.76
CA ILE A 171 -5.76 8.78 18.58
C ILE A 171 -5.48 8.88 17.07
N LYS A 172 -5.05 10.07 16.63
CA LYS A 172 -4.65 10.31 15.25
C LYS A 172 -3.23 9.81 15.01
N GLU A 173 -2.92 9.45 13.76
CA GLU A 173 -1.53 9.31 13.32
C GLU A 173 -0.73 10.58 13.64
N LYS A 174 0.59 10.41 13.79
CA LYS A 174 1.55 11.45 14.18
C LYS A 174 1.37 12.01 15.60
N THR A 175 0.57 11.35 16.43
CA THR A 175 0.41 11.75 17.84
C THR A 175 1.61 11.27 18.68
N PRO A 176 2.25 12.14 19.47
CA PRO A 176 3.31 11.74 20.41
C PRO A 176 2.78 10.82 21.52
N PHE A 177 3.61 9.88 21.95
CA PHE A 177 3.28 8.95 23.04
C PHE A 177 4.49 8.62 23.92
N ILE A 178 4.23 8.13 25.13
CA ILE A 178 5.21 7.53 26.03
C ILE A 178 4.76 6.09 26.33
N LYS A 179 5.66 5.11 26.23
CA LYS A 179 5.37 3.71 26.58
C LYS A 179 5.73 3.48 28.05
N ILE A 180 4.73 3.05 28.83
CA ILE A 180 4.90 2.75 30.25
C ILE A 180 4.38 1.32 30.46
N GLY A 181 5.31 0.38 30.67
CA GLY A 181 4.99 -1.06 30.63
C GLY A 181 4.44 -1.49 29.27
N ASN A 182 3.27 -2.14 29.27
CA ASN A 182 2.60 -2.65 28.06
C ASN A 182 1.68 -1.62 27.38
N PHE A 183 1.53 -0.45 27.98
CA PHE A 183 0.54 0.53 27.59
C PHE A 183 1.22 1.79 27.05
N ILE A 184 0.42 2.64 26.42
CA ILE A 184 0.87 3.94 25.95
C ILE A 184 0.13 5.07 26.67
N ALA A 185 0.86 6.13 26.98
CA ALA A 185 0.37 7.39 27.49
C ALA A 185 0.33 8.42 26.36
N VAL A 186 -0.85 8.99 26.10
CA VAL A 186 -1.11 10.00 25.07
C VAL A 186 -2.06 11.06 25.63
N ASN A 187 -1.68 12.33 25.56
CA ASN A 187 -2.52 13.47 25.96
C ASN A 187 -3.16 13.32 27.36
N GLY A 188 -2.39 12.83 28.34
CA GLY A 188 -2.83 12.62 29.72
C GLY A 188 -3.76 11.41 29.92
N LYS A 189 -3.97 10.59 28.90
CA LYS A 189 -4.66 9.29 28.97
C LYS A 189 -3.68 8.16 28.79
N PHE A 190 -3.99 6.99 29.34
CA PHE A 190 -3.14 5.81 29.31
C PHE A 190 -3.96 4.55 29.03
N GLY A 191 -3.47 3.69 28.14
CA GLY A 191 -4.13 2.44 27.81
C GLY A 191 -3.48 1.65 26.66
N ASN A 192 -4.14 0.59 26.24
CA ASN A 192 -3.76 -0.24 25.10
C ASN A 192 -4.15 0.45 23.80
N PHE A 193 -3.23 0.53 22.86
CA PHE A 193 -3.52 1.08 21.53
C PHE A 193 -3.96 -0.01 20.57
N ILE A 194 -5.13 0.17 19.97
CA ILE A 194 -5.64 -0.69 18.90
C ILE A 194 -5.68 0.15 17.62
N PRO A 195 -4.85 -0.15 16.60
CA PRO A 195 -4.91 0.55 15.32
C PRO A 195 -6.27 0.32 14.66
N ILE A 196 -6.83 1.36 14.07
CA ILE A 196 -8.04 1.25 13.26
C ILE A 196 -7.63 0.79 11.87
N THR A 197 -8.08 -0.39 11.50
CA THR A 197 -8.01 -0.86 10.12
C THR A 197 -9.23 -0.31 9.39
N PRO A 198 -9.07 0.56 8.36
CA PRO A 198 -10.21 1.03 7.60
C PRO A 198 -10.90 -0.17 6.94
N LYS A 199 -12.22 -0.30 7.13
CA LYS A 199 -13.03 -1.28 6.39
C LYS A 199 -12.98 -0.91 4.91
N VAL A 200 -12.35 -1.73 4.08
CA VAL A 200 -12.32 -1.51 2.63
C VAL A 200 -13.22 -2.52 1.94
N ASN A 201 -14.10 -2.04 1.05
CA ASN A 201 -14.93 -2.92 0.22
C ASN A 201 -14.05 -3.94 -0.49
N HIS A 202 -14.29 -5.22 -0.21
CA HIS A 202 -13.51 -6.29 -0.80
C HIS A 202 -13.85 -6.45 -2.28
N ILE A 203 -12.81 -6.41 -3.12
CA ILE A 203 -12.91 -6.79 -4.53
C ILE A 203 -13.05 -8.31 -4.63
N SER A 204 -13.97 -8.78 -5.48
CA SER A 204 -14.17 -10.20 -5.75
C SER A 204 -13.73 -10.55 -7.18
N ALA A 205 -13.27 -11.79 -7.38
CA ALA A 205 -12.91 -12.28 -8.70
C ALA A 205 -14.12 -12.29 -9.65
N SER A 206 -15.33 -12.56 -9.16
CA SER A 206 -16.56 -12.57 -9.97
C SER A 206 -16.92 -11.20 -10.53
N SER A 207 -16.75 -10.13 -9.74
CA SER A 207 -16.97 -8.77 -10.22
C SER A 207 -15.97 -8.35 -11.30
N ILE A 208 -14.69 -8.73 -11.13
CA ILE A 208 -13.65 -8.51 -12.14
C ILE A 208 -13.99 -9.28 -13.42
N LEU A 209 -14.31 -10.58 -13.30
CA LEU A 209 -14.63 -11.48 -14.40
C LEU A 209 -15.74 -10.91 -15.29
N SER A 210 -16.84 -10.46 -14.67
CA SER A 210 -17.99 -9.89 -15.39
C SER A 210 -17.61 -8.64 -16.18
N LYS A 211 -16.89 -7.70 -15.57
CA LYS A 211 -16.52 -6.43 -16.23
C LYS A 211 -15.47 -6.62 -17.32
N VAL A 212 -14.44 -7.41 -17.04
CA VAL A 212 -13.34 -7.63 -17.99
C VAL A 212 -13.82 -8.43 -19.20
N ASN A 213 -14.71 -9.41 -19.04
CA ASN A 213 -15.24 -10.15 -20.20
C ASN A 213 -16.09 -9.28 -21.13
N ILE A 214 -16.84 -8.29 -20.62
CA ILE A 214 -17.53 -7.30 -21.47
C ILE A 214 -16.51 -6.51 -22.31
N LEU A 215 -15.38 -6.12 -21.73
CA LEU A 215 -14.30 -5.45 -22.46
C LEU A 215 -13.66 -6.38 -23.49
N VAL A 216 -13.44 -7.66 -23.16
CA VAL A 216 -12.91 -8.67 -24.09
C VAL A 216 -13.83 -8.82 -25.31
N ASP A 217 -15.13 -8.93 -25.09
CA ASP A 217 -16.11 -9.07 -26.19
C ASP A 217 -16.12 -7.82 -27.08
N THR A 218 -16.12 -6.63 -26.47
CA THR A 218 -16.05 -5.35 -27.19
C THR A 218 -14.77 -5.25 -28.01
N PHE A 219 -13.63 -5.62 -27.42
CA PHE A 219 -12.33 -5.58 -28.07
C PHE A 219 -12.23 -6.57 -29.24
N ASN A 220 -12.71 -7.80 -29.03
CA ASN A 220 -12.74 -8.82 -30.09
C ASN A 220 -13.65 -8.43 -31.25
N SER A 221 -14.81 -7.83 -30.95
CA SER A 221 -15.75 -7.34 -31.98
C SER A 221 -15.10 -6.29 -32.87
N ALA A 222 -14.36 -5.34 -32.28
CA ALA A 222 -13.62 -4.32 -33.02
C ALA A 222 -12.45 -4.88 -33.85
N ARG A 223 -11.90 -6.04 -33.48
CA ARG A 223 -10.83 -6.70 -34.25
C ARG A 223 -11.35 -7.47 -35.44
N ILE A 224 -12.48 -8.15 -35.30
CA ILE A 224 -13.11 -8.91 -36.39
C ILE A 224 -13.40 -7.99 -37.57
N SER A 225 -13.89 -6.78 -37.31
CA SER A 225 -14.24 -5.78 -38.33
C SER A 225 -13.07 -4.94 -38.85
N SER A 226 -11.81 -5.32 -38.55
CA SER A 226 -10.65 -4.53 -38.99
C SER A 226 -10.26 -4.86 -40.44
N ALA A 227 -9.85 -3.84 -41.22
CA ALA A 227 -9.41 -4.03 -42.61
C ALA A 227 -8.24 -5.01 -42.78
N ILE A 228 -7.44 -5.22 -41.72
CA ILE A 228 -6.36 -6.21 -41.73
C ILE A 228 -6.91 -7.62 -41.59
N THR A 229 -7.93 -7.80 -40.76
CA THR A 229 -8.62 -9.08 -40.61
C THR A 229 -9.28 -9.49 -41.93
N GLU A 230 -9.95 -8.56 -42.61
CA GLU A 230 -10.52 -8.80 -43.94
C GLU A 230 -9.46 -9.22 -44.97
N ARG A 231 -8.26 -8.62 -44.90
CA ARG A 231 -7.14 -8.94 -45.80
C ARG A 231 -6.43 -10.26 -45.48
N LEU A 232 -6.32 -10.62 -44.20
CA LEU A 232 -5.58 -11.80 -43.74
C LEU A 232 -6.44 -13.06 -43.62
N GLY A 233 -7.77 -12.92 -43.47
CA GLY A 233 -8.69 -14.05 -43.26
C GLY A 233 -8.72 -14.59 -41.83
N TYR A 234 -7.87 -14.06 -40.94
CA TYR A 234 -7.79 -14.44 -39.53
C TYR A 234 -7.43 -13.22 -38.65
N PHE A 235 -7.67 -13.32 -37.34
CA PHE A 235 -7.36 -12.25 -36.39
C PHE A 235 -6.96 -12.79 -35.00
N PRO A 236 -6.13 -12.05 -34.25
CA PRO A 236 -5.77 -12.41 -32.89
C PRO A 236 -6.93 -12.06 -31.94
N LYS A 237 -7.57 -13.07 -31.36
CA LYS A 237 -8.65 -12.95 -30.39
C LYS A 237 -8.10 -13.03 -28.96
N VAL A 238 -8.63 -12.20 -28.06
CA VAL A 238 -8.46 -12.37 -26.61
C VAL A 238 -9.46 -13.42 -26.14
N LEU A 239 -8.99 -14.47 -25.48
CA LEU A 239 -9.88 -15.49 -24.92
C LEU A 239 -10.65 -14.92 -23.73
N PRO A 240 -11.90 -15.37 -23.50
CA PRO A 240 -12.64 -15.02 -22.29
C PRO A 240 -11.81 -15.34 -21.04
N ILE A 241 -11.78 -14.39 -20.11
CA ILE A 241 -11.18 -14.56 -18.80
C ILE A 241 -12.01 -15.58 -18.02
N THR A 242 -11.32 -16.48 -17.33
CA THR A 242 -11.89 -17.48 -16.42
C THR A 242 -11.45 -17.17 -14.98
N PRO A 243 -12.06 -17.79 -13.95
CA PRO A 243 -11.63 -17.59 -12.57
C PRO A 243 -10.16 -17.89 -12.33
N GLU A 244 -9.58 -18.85 -13.05
CA GLU A 244 -8.16 -19.23 -12.95
C GLU A 244 -7.21 -18.15 -13.48
N ASP A 245 -7.71 -17.26 -14.33
CA ASP A 245 -6.95 -16.15 -14.90
C ASP A 245 -6.87 -14.94 -13.96
N ILE A 246 -7.60 -14.96 -12.83
CA ILE A 246 -7.65 -13.88 -11.85
C ILE A 246 -6.97 -14.33 -10.56
N HIS A 247 -5.91 -13.64 -10.17
CA HIS A 247 -5.26 -13.87 -8.88
C HIS A 247 -5.24 -12.58 -8.05
N ILE A 248 -5.80 -12.65 -6.83
CA ILE A 248 -5.88 -11.49 -5.92
C ILE A 248 -4.99 -11.78 -4.72
N VAL A 249 -4.03 -10.90 -4.45
CA VAL A 249 -3.11 -11.01 -3.31
C VAL A 249 -3.45 -10.01 -2.22
N ASN A 250 -3.28 -10.43 -0.96
CA ASN A 250 -3.45 -9.57 0.20
C ASN A 250 -2.15 -8.83 0.52
N LEU A 251 -2.25 -7.51 0.63
CA LEU A 251 -1.16 -6.60 0.97
C LEU A 251 -1.38 -6.03 2.38
N GLU A 252 -0.62 -5.00 2.75
CA GLU A 252 -0.82 -4.29 4.02
C GLU A 252 -2.18 -3.57 4.09
N GLU A 253 -2.70 -3.40 5.31
CA GLU A 253 -3.90 -2.58 5.56
C GLU A 253 -5.11 -2.97 4.70
N GLU A 254 -5.30 -4.28 4.51
CA GLU A 254 -6.38 -4.88 3.71
C GLU A 254 -6.37 -4.49 2.22
N ARG A 255 -5.33 -3.81 1.75
CA ARG A 255 -5.11 -3.52 0.32
C ARG A 255 -4.94 -4.81 -0.48
N LYS A 256 -5.28 -4.74 -1.77
CA LYS A 256 -5.21 -5.89 -2.68
C LYS A 256 -4.34 -5.57 -3.90
N GLY A 257 -3.57 -6.56 -4.35
CA GLY A 257 -2.99 -6.56 -5.70
C GLY A 257 -3.81 -7.48 -6.60
N VAL A 258 -4.06 -7.09 -7.84
CA VAL A 258 -4.82 -7.90 -8.81
C VAL A 258 -3.91 -8.29 -9.96
N PHE A 259 -3.85 -9.58 -10.26
CA PHE A 259 -3.20 -10.12 -11.45
C PHE A 259 -4.26 -10.68 -12.40
N LEU A 260 -4.12 -10.38 -13.67
CA LEU A 260 -5.01 -10.83 -14.74
C LEU A 260 -4.21 -11.47 -15.86
N ASN A 261 -4.51 -12.72 -16.18
CA ASN A 261 -3.90 -13.43 -17.31
C ASN A 261 -4.76 -13.23 -18.56
N ILE A 262 -4.23 -12.49 -19.54
CA ILE A 262 -4.89 -12.29 -20.83
C ILE A 262 -4.23 -13.20 -21.86
N LYS A 263 -5.02 -14.12 -22.41
CA LYS A 263 -4.58 -15.13 -23.39
C LYS A 263 -5.02 -14.75 -24.78
N TYR A 264 -4.09 -14.78 -25.73
CA TYR A 264 -4.34 -14.46 -27.13
C TYR A 264 -4.14 -15.68 -28.03
N MET A 265 -5.09 -15.90 -28.95
CA MET A 265 -5.04 -16.97 -29.93
C MET A 265 -5.61 -16.50 -31.28
N PHE A 266 -5.09 -17.01 -32.39
CA PHE A 266 -5.66 -16.73 -33.71
C PHE A 266 -6.96 -17.50 -33.94
N TYR A 267 -7.88 -16.81 -34.61
CA TYR A 267 -9.16 -17.33 -35.06
C TYR A 267 -9.36 -16.95 -36.52
N ASP A 268 -9.93 -17.88 -37.28
CA ASP A 268 -10.41 -17.61 -38.64
C ASP A 268 -11.71 -16.78 -38.59
N LEU A 269 -12.08 -16.18 -39.73
CA LEU A 269 -13.31 -15.38 -39.87
C LEU A 269 -14.60 -16.16 -39.54
N ASP A 270 -14.58 -17.49 -39.71
CA ASP A 270 -15.69 -18.38 -39.35
C ASP A 270 -15.78 -18.69 -37.85
N GLY A 271 -14.81 -18.21 -37.05
CA GLY A 271 -14.73 -18.43 -35.61
C GLY A 271 -14.05 -19.72 -35.19
N SER A 272 -13.46 -20.47 -36.13
CA SER A 272 -12.65 -21.64 -35.81
C SER A 272 -11.28 -21.25 -35.23
N LYS A 273 -10.71 -22.14 -34.41
CA LYS A 273 -9.46 -21.91 -33.67
C LYS A 273 -8.28 -22.36 -34.52
N MET A 274 -7.30 -21.49 -34.75
CA MET A 274 -6.03 -21.87 -35.39
C MET A 274 -5.08 -22.48 -34.35
N LYS A 275 -4.93 -23.82 -34.36
CA LYS A 275 -4.16 -24.57 -33.35
C LYS A 275 -2.72 -24.93 -33.78
N ASP A 276 -2.44 -24.85 -35.06
CA ASP A 276 -1.16 -25.16 -35.67
C ASP A 276 -0.23 -23.95 -35.78
N ARG A 277 -0.74 -22.74 -35.49
CA ARG A 277 0.00 -21.49 -35.66
C ARG A 277 0.25 -20.77 -34.34
N LYS A 278 1.52 -20.42 -34.13
CA LYS A 278 1.94 -19.52 -33.04
C LYS A 278 1.28 -18.15 -33.19
N THR A 279 0.65 -17.66 -32.13
CA THR A 279 0.00 -16.34 -32.15
C THR A 279 1.03 -15.23 -32.01
N ARG A 280 1.13 -14.34 -32.99
CA ARG A 280 1.94 -13.13 -32.90
C ARG A 280 1.03 -11.94 -32.65
N LEU A 281 1.25 -11.25 -31.54
CA LEU A 281 0.52 -10.04 -31.25
C LEU A 281 1.16 -8.90 -32.02
N ILE A 282 0.34 -8.16 -32.76
CA ILE A 282 0.79 -6.88 -33.29
C ILE A 282 0.58 -5.88 -32.16
N LEU A 283 1.65 -5.51 -31.45
CA LEU A 283 1.63 -4.35 -30.56
C LEU A 283 1.23 -3.13 -31.39
N LYS A 284 -0.01 -2.71 -31.16
CA LYS A 284 -0.67 -1.56 -31.75
C LYS A 284 -1.30 -0.82 -30.60
N ARG A 285 -1.49 0.48 -30.81
CA ARG A 285 -2.30 1.37 -29.97
C ARG A 285 -3.59 0.73 -29.45
N GLY A 286 -4.24 -0.15 -30.24
CA GLY A 286 -5.43 -0.89 -29.80
C GLY A 286 -5.22 -1.81 -28.58
N ASN A 287 -4.09 -2.50 -28.46
CA ASN A 287 -3.79 -3.33 -27.27
C ASN A 287 -3.55 -2.47 -26.04
N GLU A 288 -2.82 -1.38 -26.19
CA GLU A 288 -2.52 -0.44 -25.10
C GLU A 288 -3.83 0.16 -24.55
N VAL A 289 -4.71 0.64 -25.44
CA VAL A 289 -6.06 1.11 -25.07
C VAL A 289 -6.86 0.02 -24.36
N PHE A 290 -6.72 -1.24 -24.78
CA PHE A 290 -7.40 -2.35 -24.12
C PHE A 290 -6.87 -2.59 -22.71
N TRP A 291 -5.55 -2.65 -22.52
CA TRP A 291 -4.92 -2.82 -21.21
C TRP A 291 -5.20 -1.65 -20.26
N GLU A 292 -5.23 -0.43 -20.80
CA GLU A 292 -5.65 0.80 -20.12
C GLU A 292 -7.08 0.67 -19.57
N LYS A 293 -8.04 0.30 -20.45
CA LYS A 293 -9.45 0.12 -20.07
C LYS A 293 -9.65 -1.01 -19.06
N VAL A 294 -8.96 -2.14 -19.23
CA VAL A 294 -9.00 -3.25 -18.27
C VAL A 294 -8.51 -2.78 -16.91
N SER A 295 -7.37 -2.09 -16.85
CA SER A 295 -6.83 -1.56 -15.60
C SER A 295 -7.79 -0.56 -14.95
N LYS A 296 -8.37 0.35 -15.72
CA LYS A 296 -9.37 1.32 -15.27
C LYS A 296 -10.59 0.66 -14.64
N GLU A 297 -11.17 -0.34 -15.30
CA GLU A 297 -12.34 -1.06 -14.77
C GLU A 297 -12.01 -1.75 -13.46
N VAL A 298 -10.86 -2.43 -13.36
CA VAL A 298 -10.46 -3.13 -12.13
C VAL A 298 -10.26 -2.16 -10.96
N PHE A 299 -9.61 -1.01 -11.18
CA PHE A 299 -9.49 0.01 -10.14
C PHE A 299 -10.83 0.62 -9.73
N SER A 300 -11.74 0.78 -10.69
CA SER A 300 -13.07 1.36 -10.43
C SER A 300 -13.97 0.44 -9.59
N LEU A 301 -13.69 -0.87 -9.56
CA LEU A 301 -14.44 -1.84 -8.75
C LEU A 301 -14.19 -1.70 -7.24
N SER A 302 -13.00 -1.28 -6.82
CA SER A 302 -12.72 -1.11 -5.40
C SER A 302 -11.55 -0.16 -5.12
N PRO A 303 -11.71 0.77 -4.17
CA PRO A 303 -10.60 1.61 -3.73
C PRO A 303 -9.50 0.82 -3.00
N SER A 304 -9.71 -0.46 -2.64
CA SER A 304 -8.71 -1.33 -2.00
C SER A 304 -7.58 -1.77 -2.93
N VAL A 305 -7.77 -1.69 -4.25
CA VAL A 305 -6.80 -2.15 -5.24
C VAL A 305 -5.60 -1.21 -5.25
N LYS A 306 -4.42 -1.72 -4.88
CA LYS A 306 -3.16 -0.97 -4.85
C LYS A 306 -2.46 -1.00 -6.21
N PHE A 307 -2.56 -2.11 -6.93
CA PHE A 307 -2.05 -2.25 -8.28
C PHE A 307 -2.84 -3.29 -9.07
N VAL A 308 -2.76 -3.19 -10.40
CA VAL A 308 -3.26 -4.18 -11.36
C VAL A 308 -2.10 -4.56 -12.27
N GLN A 309 -1.80 -5.86 -12.38
CA GLN A 309 -0.85 -6.40 -13.35
C GLN A 309 -1.58 -7.29 -14.35
N ILE A 310 -1.45 -6.96 -15.63
CA ILE A 310 -1.94 -7.75 -16.76
C ILE A 310 -0.77 -8.58 -17.27
N ASN A 311 -0.84 -9.89 -17.12
CA ASN A 311 0.08 -10.84 -17.72
C ASN A 311 -0.39 -11.18 -19.13
N ILE A 312 0.51 -11.05 -20.10
CA ILE A 312 0.19 -11.26 -21.51
C ILE A 312 0.69 -12.64 -21.93
N PHE A 313 -0.25 -13.49 -22.35
CA PHE A 313 0.01 -14.84 -22.81
C PHE A 313 -0.36 -14.98 -24.28
N ARG A 314 0.48 -15.67 -25.05
CA ARG A 314 0.18 -16.05 -26.43
C ARG A 314 0.11 -17.55 -26.58
N TYR A 315 -0.68 -18.00 -27.54
CA TYR A 315 -0.67 -19.39 -27.96
C TYR A 315 0.62 -19.75 -28.71
N ASP A 316 1.22 -20.89 -28.38
CA ASP A 316 2.53 -21.32 -28.89
C ASP A 316 2.48 -22.14 -30.20
N GLY A 317 1.29 -22.51 -30.66
CA GLY A 317 1.10 -23.40 -31.83
C GLY A 317 1.24 -24.89 -31.51
N LYS A 318 1.41 -25.26 -30.23
CA LYS A 318 1.60 -26.63 -29.74
C LYS A 318 0.62 -27.01 -28.62
N GLY A 319 -0.49 -26.27 -28.50
CA GLY A 319 -1.52 -26.54 -27.50
C GLY A 319 -1.40 -25.75 -26.21
N ASN A 320 -0.35 -24.95 -26.01
CA ASN A 320 -0.10 -24.24 -24.76
C ASN A 320 -0.03 -22.72 -24.91
N PHE A 321 0.05 -22.04 -23.77
CA PHE A 321 0.22 -20.60 -23.69
C PHE A 321 1.55 -20.24 -23.03
N GLU A 322 2.30 -19.38 -23.70
CA GLU A 322 3.54 -18.82 -23.18
C GLU A 322 3.32 -17.40 -22.69
N LYS A 323 3.81 -17.08 -21.49
CA LYS A 323 3.90 -15.71 -21.02
C LYS A 323 4.92 -14.95 -21.86
N LYS A 324 4.54 -13.76 -22.32
CA LYS A 324 5.40 -12.89 -23.13
C LYS A 324 5.69 -11.55 -22.49
N GLY A 325 5.10 -11.28 -21.34
CA GLY A 325 5.36 -10.05 -20.63
C GLY A 325 4.23 -9.67 -19.70
N PHE A 326 4.33 -8.46 -19.19
CA PHE A 326 3.30 -7.86 -18.34
C PHE A 326 3.21 -6.35 -18.53
N VAL A 327 2.08 -5.80 -18.14
CA VAL A 327 1.86 -4.36 -17.93
C VAL A 327 1.23 -4.18 -16.55
N ALA A 328 1.78 -3.30 -15.73
CA ALA A 328 1.35 -3.05 -14.37
C ALA A 328 1.10 -1.55 -14.12
N VAL A 329 -0.06 -1.26 -13.52
CA VAL A 329 -0.50 0.08 -13.16
C VAL A 329 -0.66 0.17 -11.65
N GLY A 330 -0.13 1.23 -11.04
CA GLY A 330 -0.28 1.53 -9.61
C GLY A 330 -1.48 2.44 -9.32
N ILE A 331 -2.05 2.36 -8.12
CA ILE A 331 -3.19 3.19 -7.70
C ILE A 331 -2.87 4.69 -7.76
N THR A 332 -1.62 5.08 -7.50
CA THR A 332 -1.21 6.49 -7.56
C THR A 332 -1.28 7.01 -8.98
N ASP A 333 -0.82 6.23 -9.95
CA ASP A 333 -0.87 6.59 -11.38
C ASP A 333 -2.30 6.57 -11.92
N PHE A 334 -3.11 5.58 -11.50
CA PHE A 334 -4.55 5.59 -11.77
C PHE A 334 -5.22 6.88 -11.26
N LYS A 335 -4.95 7.29 -10.01
CA LYS A 335 -5.50 8.53 -9.43
C LYS A 335 -5.02 9.80 -10.14
N LYS A 336 -3.85 9.76 -10.79
CA LYS A 336 -3.34 10.85 -11.65
C LYS A 336 -3.98 10.85 -13.05
N GLY A 337 -4.89 9.92 -13.35
CA GLY A 337 -5.58 9.82 -14.64
C GLY A 337 -4.76 9.14 -15.73
N ILE A 338 -3.79 8.28 -15.38
CA ILE A 338 -2.98 7.57 -16.38
C ILE A 338 -3.83 6.60 -17.23
N CYS A 339 -4.91 6.04 -16.68
CA CYS A 339 -5.85 5.22 -17.45
C CYS A 339 -6.90 6.02 -18.26
N ASP A 340 -6.72 7.33 -18.37
CA ASP A 340 -7.49 8.24 -19.25
C ASP A 340 -6.56 9.00 -20.20
N ALA A 341 -5.26 8.72 -20.13
CA ALA A 341 -4.24 9.39 -20.92
C ALA A 341 -4.12 8.76 -22.31
N PRO A 342 -3.50 9.45 -23.29
CA PRO A 342 -3.13 8.82 -24.55
C PRO A 342 -2.30 7.54 -24.31
N PRO A 343 -2.49 6.49 -25.15
CA PRO A 343 -1.86 5.18 -24.93
C PRO A 343 -0.33 5.23 -24.81
N GLU A 344 0.31 6.15 -25.51
CA GLU A 344 1.75 6.37 -25.47
C GLU A 344 2.18 6.79 -24.05
N LYS A 345 1.44 7.72 -23.44
CA LYS A 345 1.67 8.19 -22.07
C LYS A 345 1.29 7.13 -21.03
N PHE A 346 0.30 6.29 -21.33
CA PHE A 346 -0.03 5.13 -20.50
C PHE A 346 1.15 4.15 -20.44
N MET A 347 1.72 3.79 -21.60
CA MET A 347 2.86 2.87 -21.66
C MET A 347 4.13 3.46 -21.01
N GLU A 348 4.39 4.76 -21.18
CA GLU A 348 5.56 5.42 -20.55
C GLU A 348 5.51 5.43 -19.01
N LYS A 349 4.32 5.45 -18.43
CA LYS A 349 4.11 5.59 -16.97
C LYS A 349 3.80 4.26 -16.28
N THR A 350 3.61 3.18 -17.03
CA THR A 350 3.36 1.86 -16.46
C THR A 350 4.64 1.06 -16.33
N GLU A 351 4.70 0.19 -15.31
CA GLU A 351 5.77 -0.80 -15.24
C GLU A 351 5.44 -1.90 -16.25
N SER A 352 6.34 -2.17 -17.18
CA SER A 352 6.11 -3.19 -18.20
C SER A 352 7.41 -3.83 -18.64
N GLU A 353 7.31 -5.12 -18.97
CA GLU A 353 8.35 -5.87 -19.65
C GLU A 353 7.64 -6.71 -20.69
N LEU A 354 7.88 -6.40 -21.97
CA LEU A 354 7.25 -7.06 -23.10
C LEU A 354 8.35 -7.68 -23.96
N SER A 355 8.24 -8.97 -24.22
CA SER A 355 9.13 -9.68 -25.13
C SER A 355 9.17 -8.97 -26.49
N GLU A 356 10.35 -8.85 -27.08
CA GLU A 356 10.52 -8.33 -28.45
C GLU A 356 9.74 -9.16 -29.48
N ASP A 357 9.42 -10.43 -29.18
CA ASP A 357 8.58 -11.32 -29.99
C ASP A 357 7.06 -11.01 -29.83
N LEU A 358 6.70 -9.97 -29.07
CA LEU A 358 5.41 -9.26 -29.12
C LEU A 358 5.45 -8.05 -30.07
N TRP A 359 6.64 -7.66 -30.53
CA TRP A 359 6.85 -6.50 -31.38
C TRP A 359 7.08 -6.92 -32.84
N PHE A 360 6.38 -6.16 -33.67
CA PHE A 360 6.61 -5.90 -35.08
C PHE A 360 6.29 -6.93 -36.17
N PHE A 361 5.55 -6.34 -37.12
CA PHE A 361 5.32 -6.62 -38.53
C PHE A 361 5.10 -8.06 -38.96
N ALA A 362 4.02 -8.21 -39.75
CA ALA A 362 3.67 -9.45 -40.39
C ALA A 362 4.89 -10.00 -41.14
N ASN A 363 5.28 -11.23 -40.81
CA ASN A 363 6.21 -12.00 -41.65
C ASN A 363 5.75 -11.99 -43.11
N GLU A 364 4.46 -11.89 -43.40
CA GLU A 364 3.93 -11.75 -44.76
C GLU A 364 4.38 -10.47 -45.50
N VAL A 365 4.84 -9.42 -44.82
CA VAL A 365 5.44 -8.25 -45.49
C VAL A 365 6.89 -8.53 -45.86
N TYR A 366 7.67 -9.21 -45.00
CA TYR A 366 9.02 -9.64 -45.37
C TYR A 366 8.99 -10.75 -46.42
N GLU A 367 8.11 -11.76 -46.28
CA GLU A 367 7.98 -12.85 -47.25
C GLU A 367 7.41 -12.42 -48.59
N ARG A 368 6.66 -11.30 -48.67
CA ARG A 368 6.22 -10.70 -49.95
C ARG A 368 7.21 -9.68 -50.53
N VAL A 369 8.19 -9.18 -49.76
CA VAL A 369 9.15 -8.15 -50.19
C VAL A 369 10.56 -8.74 -50.43
N GLU A 370 10.95 -9.79 -49.71
CA GLU A 370 12.18 -10.58 -49.96
C GLU A 370 11.99 -11.61 -51.08
N ASN A 371 10.82 -12.25 -51.17
CA ASN A 371 10.48 -13.08 -52.34
C ASN A 371 9.90 -12.21 -53.45
N GLY A 372 10.62 -11.17 -53.88
CA GLY A 372 10.24 -10.39 -55.05
C GLY A 372 10.05 -11.29 -56.28
N ASN A 373 8.81 -11.75 -56.47
CA ASN A 373 8.16 -12.33 -57.66
C ASN A 373 6.69 -12.62 -57.35
#